data_AF-A0A9X0WI33-F1
#
_entry.id   AF-A0A9X0WI33-F1
#
_cell.length_a   1.000
_cell.length_b   1.000
_cell.length_c   1.000
_cell.angle_alpha   90.00
_cell.angle_beta   90.00
_cell.angle_gamma   90.00
#
_symmetry.space_group_name_H-M   'P 1'
#
loop_
_entity.id
_entity.type
_entity.pdbx_description
1 polymer ?
#
loop_
_entity_poly.entity_id
_entity_poly.type
_entity_poly.pdbx_seq_one_letter_code
_entity_poly.pdbx_strand_id
1 'polypeptide(L)'
;MPQIRAVTRPPGFHRPLPVDDQGFLIDPSQWNAGMARVMAERDGMGPLEPRHWSIIYYLREHHMTYGAIPPVSQICRTHGMQRDAVQHLFGSCRQAWRIAGLPHPGDEALSYMS
;
A
#
# COMPACT_ATOMS: atom_id res chain seq x y z
N MET A 1 -45.70 19.77 5.94
CA MET A 1 -44.37 20.37 5.74
C MET A 1 -43.56 20.25 7.04
N PRO A 2 -42.60 19.32 7.17
CA PRO A 2 -41.57 19.41 8.19
C PRO A 2 -40.18 19.58 7.55
N GLN A 3 -39.47 20.59 8.03
CA GLN A 3 -38.11 20.98 7.65
C GLN A 3 -37.10 19.86 7.96
N ILE A 4 -36.47 19.32 6.93
CA ILE A 4 -35.40 18.32 7.06
C ILE A 4 -34.12 19.08 7.42
N ARG A 5 -33.67 18.96 8.66
CA ARG A 5 -32.37 19.48 9.11
C ARG A 5 -31.28 18.77 8.31
N ALA A 6 -30.43 19.56 7.65
CA ALA A 6 -29.21 19.07 7.02
C ALA A 6 -28.35 18.37 8.09
N VAL A 7 -28.20 17.06 7.97
CA VAL A 7 -27.21 16.29 8.71
C VAL A 7 -25.86 16.69 8.15
N THR A 8 -25.18 17.64 8.78
CA THR A 8 -23.76 17.86 8.57
C THR A 8 -23.02 16.61 9.01
N ARG A 9 -22.68 15.76 8.04
CA ARG A 9 -21.81 14.58 8.23
C ARG A 9 -20.43 15.11 8.62
N PRO A 10 -19.86 14.72 9.78
CA PRO A 10 -18.49 15.10 10.12
C PRO A 10 -17.51 14.54 9.08
N PRO A 11 -16.35 15.18 8.86
CA PRO A 11 -15.34 14.67 7.94
C PRO A 11 -14.86 13.29 8.42
N GLY A 12 -15.07 12.30 7.54
CA GLY A 12 -14.52 10.94 7.56
C GLY A 12 -14.09 10.35 8.90
N PHE A 13 -14.97 9.57 9.52
CA PHE A 13 -14.54 8.48 10.40
C PHE A 13 -13.77 7.46 9.55
N HIS A 14 -12.46 7.69 9.38
CA HIS A 14 -11.57 6.66 8.87
C HIS A 14 -11.46 5.62 9.98
N ARG A 15 -12.08 4.46 9.76
CA ARG A 15 -11.87 3.31 10.65
C ARG A 15 -10.35 3.10 10.78
N PRO A 16 -9.81 2.95 11.99
CA PRO A 16 -8.37 2.70 12.16
C PRO A 16 -7.99 1.50 11.29
N LEU A 17 -6.95 1.66 10.46
CA LEU A 17 -6.42 0.54 9.70
C LEU A 17 -5.87 -0.49 10.69
N PRO A 18 -6.15 -1.80 10.51
CA PRO A 18 -5.62 -2.85 11.37
C PRO A 18 -4.15 -3.10 11.01
N VAL A 19 -3.28 -2.18 11.42
CA VAL A 19 -1.84 -2.21 11.19
C VAL A 19 -1.08 -2.44 12.49
N ASP A 20 0.13 -3.01 12.39
CA ASP A 20 1.06 -3.17 13.51
C ASP A 20 1.80 -1.86 13.85
N ASP A 21 2.69 -1.91 14.85
CA ASP A 21 3.48 -0.76 15.32
C ASP A 21 4.44 -0.20 14.24
N GLN A 22 4.73 -0.97 13.20
CA GLN A 22 5.54 -0.57 12.05
C GLN A 22 4.67 -0.12 10.86
N GLY A 23 3.34 -0.19 10.99
CA GLY A 23 2.36 0.22 9.98
C GLY A 23 2.02 -0.85 8.94
N PHE A 24 2.47 -2.09 9.07
CA PHE A 24 2.09 -3.19 8.17
C PHE A 24 0.73 -3.76 8.52
N LEU A 25 0.02 -4.26 7.52
CA LEU A 25 -1.32 -4.79 7.73
C LEU A 25 -1.27 -6.11 8.50
N ILE A 26 -2.01 -6.20 9.61
CA ILE A 26 -2.07 -7.41 10.45
C ILE A 26 -2.69 -8.56 9.68
N ASP A 27 -3.73 -8.28 8.90
CA ASP A 27 -4.46 -9.27 8.10
C ASP A 27 -4.49 -8.86 6.61
N PRO A 28 -3.61 -9.43 5.77
CA PRO A 28 -3.55 -9.16 4.33
C PRO A 28 -4.84 -9.44 3.56
N SER A 29 -5.75 -10.26 4.10
CA SER A 29 -7.03 -10.61 3.49
C SER A 29 -8.06 -9.47 3.58
N GLN A 30 -7.92 -8.59 4.58
CA GLN A 30 -8.80 -7.42 4.75
C GLN A 30 -8.43 -6.27 3.83
N TRP A 31 -7.27 -6.34 3.18
CA TRP A 31 -6.80 -5.28 2.30
C TRP A 31 -7.79 -5.00 1.16
N ASN A 32 -7.99 -3.72 0.88
CA ASN A 32 -8.72 -3.25 -0.29
C ASN A 32 -8.09 -1.97 -0.84
N ALA A 33 -8.47 -1.59 -2.05
CA ALA A 33 -7.97 -0.38 -2.71
C ALA A 33 -8.20 0.91 -1.90
N GLY A 34 -9.27 0.99 -1.10
CA GLY A 34 -9.51 2.12 -0.21
C GLY A 34 -8.44 2.25 0.88
N MET A 35 -8.03 1.13 1.47
CA MET A 35 -6.97 1.09 2.48
C MET A 35 -5.62 1.51 1.90
N ALA A 36 -5.29 1.05 0.69
CA ALA A 36 -4.07 1.48 -0.01
C ALA A 36 -4.04 3.00 -0.22
N ARG A 37 -5.16 3.61 -0.62
CA ARG A 37 -5.27 5.07 -0.78
C ARG A 37 -5.07 5.80 0.56
N VAL A 38 -5.70 5.33 1.63
CA VAL A 38 -5.53 5.93 2.97
C VAL A 38 -4.08 5.81 3.45
N MET A 39 -3.41 4.68 3.19
CA MET A 39 -1.99 4.51 3.53
C MET A 39 -1.09 5.46 2.73
N ALA A 40 -1.34 5.62 1.43
CA ALA A 40 -0.60 6.54 0.57
C ALA A 40 -0.80 8.01 0.97
N GLU A 41 -2.03 8.40 1.32
CA GLU A 41 -2.34 9.74 1.83
C GLU A 41 -1.64 10.02 3.17
N ARG A 42 -1.62 9.05 4.09
CA ARG A 42 -0.91 9.16 5.37
C ARG A 42 0.60 9.34 5.20
N ASP A 43 1.17 8.77 4.15
CA ASP A 43 2.59 8.91 3.82
C ASP A 43 2.92 10.17 3.02
N GLY A 44 1.93 11.02 2.71
CA GLY A 44 2.15 12.21 1.90
C GLY A 44 2.49 11.93 0.43
N MET A 45 2.25 10.70 -0.04
CA MET A 45 2.54 10.27 -1.42
C MET A 45 1.54 10.84 -2.44
N GLY A 46 0.34 11.19 -1.96
CA GLY A 46 -0.75 11.67 -2.80
C GLY A 46 -1.54 10.53 -3.47
N PRO A 47 -2.24 10.81 -4.58
CA PRO A 47 -3.13 9.84 -5.21
C PRO A 47 -2.37 8.72 -5.93
N LEU A 48 -2.80 7.48 -5.71
CA LEU A 48 -2.27 6.30 -6.38
C LEU A 48 -2.69 6.26 -7.86
N GLU A 49 -1.75 6.58 -8.74
CA GLU A 49 -1.88 6.47 -10.21
C GLU A 49 -1.81 5.02 -10.74
N PRO A 50 -2.17 4.75 -12.01
CA PRO A 50 -2.16 3.40 -12.58
C PRO A 50 -0.83 2.64 -12.42
N ARG A 51 0.31 3.33 -12.50
CA ARG A 51 1.64 2.71 -12.30
C ARG A 51 1.82 2.19 -10.87
N HIS A 52 1.31 2.90 -9.87
CA HIS A 52 1.31 2.43 -8.49
C HIS A 52 0.47 1.16 -8.36
N TRP A 53 -0.74 1.15 -8.95
CA TRP A 53 -1.61 -0.01 -8.90
C TRP A 53 -0.97 -1.25 -9.53
N SER A 54 -0.26 -1.11 -10.65
CA SER A 54 0.47 -2.22 -11.26
C SER A 54 1.47 -2.86 -10.29
N ILE A 55 2.28 -2.04 -9.60
CA ILE A 55 3.26 -2.52 -8.63
C ILE A 55 2.58 -3.14 -7.40
N ILE A 56 1.53 -2.48 -6.88
CA ILE A 56 0.77 -2.97 -5.72
C ILE A 56 0.20 -4.36 -5.99
N TYR A 57 -0.50 -4.54 -7.13
CA TYR A 57 -1.09 -5.83 -7.46
C TYR A 57 -0.03 -6.90 -7.73
N TYR A 58 1.07 -6.53 -8.40
CA TYR A 58 2.18 -7.44 -8.63
C TYR A 58 2.79 -7.96 -7.31
N LEU A 59 3.07 -7.06 -6.36
CA LEU A 59 3.58 -7.43 -5.04
C LEU A 59 2.63 -8.39 -4.32
N ARG A 60 1.32 -8.09 -4.35
CA ARG A 60 0.29 -8.91 -3.73
C ARG A 60 0.21 -10.30 -4.34
N GLU A 61 0.12 -10.37 -5.67
CA GLU A 61 0.03 -11.62 -6.41
C GLU A 61 1.27 -12.49 -6.20
N HIS A 62 2.47 -11.88 -6.29
CA HIS A 62 3.72 -12.59 -6.07
C HIS A 62 3.81 -13.15 -4.65
N HIS A 63 3.48 -12.35 -3.64
CA HIS A 63 3.49 -12.80 -2.25
C HIS A 63 2.44 -13.90 -2.00
N MET A 64 1.24 -13.78 -2.55
CA MET A 64 0.20 -14.80 -2.42
C MET A 64 0.54 -16.12 -3.15
N THR A 65 1.31 -16.04 -4.23
CA THR A 65 1.69 -17.22 -5.03
C THR A 65 2.93 -17.93 -4.49
N TYR A 66 3.96 -17.16 -4.11
CA TYR A 66 5.28 -17.69 -3.76
C TYR A 66 5.62 -17.54 -2.27
N GLY A 67 4.85 -16.76 -1.51
CA GLY A 67 5.16 -16.45 -0.11
C GLY A 67 6.45 -15.64 0.08
N ALA A 68 6.93 -14.98 -0.97
CA ALA A 68 8.24 -14.32 -1.00
C ALA A 68 8.15 -12.89 -1.54
N ILE A 69 9.12 -12.08 -1.14
CA ILE A 69 9.31 -10.71 -1.62
C ILE A 69 9.96 -10.78 -3.01
N PRO A 70 9.33 -10.27 -4.08
CA PRO A 70 9.99 -10.20 -5.38
C PRO A 70 11.10 -9.16 -5.37
N PRO A 71 12.22 -9.39 -6.07
CA PRO A 71 13.25 -8.37 -6.23
C PRO A 71 12.70 -7.19 -7.06
N VAL A 72 13.00 -5.96 -6.64
CA VAL A 72 12.57 -4.72 -7.33
C VAL A 72 12.92 -4.74 -8.82
N SER A 73 14.09 -5.27 -9.17
CA SER A 73 14.52 -5.41 -10.56
C SER A 73 13.57 -6.25 -11.42
N GLN A 74 12.90 -7.25 -10.84
CA GLN A 74 11.91 -8.07 -11.54
C GLN A 74 10.62 -7.29 -11.75
N ILE A 75 10.14 -6.57 -10.73
CA ILE A 75 8.98 -5.67 -10.85
C ILE A 75 9.19 -4.68 -12.00
N CYS A 76 10.33 -3.99 -12.00
CA CYS A 76 10.66 -3.00 -13.02
C CYS A 76 10.72 -3.62 -14.42
N ARG A 77 11.39 -4.77 -14.58
CA ARG A 77 11.45 -5.47 -15.87
C ARG A 77 10.08 -5.93 -16.37
N THR A 78 9.26 -6.52 -15.50
CA THR A 78 7.93 -7.02 -15.87
C THR A 78 7.00 -5.90 -16.34
N HIS A 79 7.15 -4.70 -15.79
CA HIS A 79 6.32 -3.55 -16.16
C HIS A 79 7.01 -2.54 -17.10
N GLY A 80 8.19 -2.87 -17.64
CA GLY A 80 8.94 -1.95 -18.51
C GLY A 80 9.34 -0.63 -17.85
N MET A 81 9.51 -0.63 -16.52
CA MET A 81 9.87 0.54 -15.73
C MET A 81 11.39 0.61 -15.49
N GLN A 82 11.87 1.82 -15.18
CA GLN A 82 13.24 2.06 -14.74
C GLN A 82 13.51 1.39 -13.39
N ARG A 83 14.78 1.10 -13.07
CA ARG A 83 15.18 0.42 -11.83
C ARG A 83 14.82 1.19 -10.56
N ASP A 84 14.70 2.50 -10.65
CA ASP A 84 14.35 3.43 -9.58
C ASP A 84 12.84 3.73 -9.50
N ALA A 85 12.02 3.15 -10.40
CA ALA A 85 10.61 3.48 -10.50
C ALA A 85 9.84 3.22 -9.19
N VAL A 86 10.16 2.15 -8.45
CA VAL A 86 9.53 1.88 -7.15
C VAL A 86 9.86 2.99 -6.15
N GLN A 87 11.10 3.45 -6.12
CA GLN A 87 11.52 4.52 -5.21
C GLN A 87 10.92 5.88 -5.63
N HIS A 88 10.80 6.13 -6.93
CA HIS A 88 10.20 7.37 -7.44
C HIS A 88 8.68 7.41 -7.20
N LEU A 89 7.99 6.28 -7.35
CA LEU A 89 6.54 6.18 -7.19
C LEU A 89 6.13 6.11 -5.71
N PHE A 90 6.83 5.31 -4.90
CA PHE A 90 6.44 5.04 -3.51
C PHE A 90 7.32 5.70 -2.45
N GLY A 91 8.44 6.33 -2.83
CA GLY A 91 9.44 6.83 -1.90
C GLY A 91 10.39 5.75 -1.37
N SER A 92 9.89 4.55 -1.08
CA SER A 92 10.70 3.42 -0.62
C SER A 92 10.06 2.07 -0.95
N CYS A 93 10.87 1.01 -0.97
CA CYS A 93 10.39 -0.36 -1.12
C CYS A 93 9.49 -0.76 0.05
N ARG A 94 9.83 -0.31 1.26
CA ARG A 94 9.02 -0.50 2.47
C ARG A 94 7.61 0.07 2.33
N GLN A 95 7.49 1.30 1.83
CA GLN A 95 6.19 1.93 1.61
C GLN A 95 5.37 1.19 0.55
N ALA A 96 6.00 0.78 -0.55
CA ALA A 96 5.33 -0.03 -1.58
C ALA A 96 4.76 -1.33 -0.99
N TRP A 97 5.54 -2.05 -0.17
CA TRP A 97 5.11 -3.28 0.52
C TRP A 97 3.92 -3.04 1.46
N ARG A 98 4.00 -1.97 2.24
CA ARG A 98 2.97 -1.59 3.22
C ARG A 98 1.66 -1.20 2.53
N ILE A 99 1.71 -0.36 1.50
CA ILE A 99 0.54 0.07 0.72
C ILE A 99 -0.08 -1.10 -0.04
N ALA A 100 0.75 -2.06 -0.47
CA ALA A 100 0.28 -3.33 -1.01
C ALA A 100 -0.44 -4.20 0.04
N GLY A 101 -0.50 -3.81 1.31
CA GLY A 101 -1.23 -4.53 2.36
C GLY A 101 -0.65 -5.88 2.70
N LEU A 102 0.67 -5.99 2.56
CA LEU A 102 1.40 -7.20 2.88
C LEU A 102 1.84 -7.17 4.35
N PRO A 103 1.96 -8.35 4.98
CA PRO A 103 2.31 -8.45 6.39
C PRO A 103 3.78 -8.06 6.60
N HIS A 104 4.18 -7.91 7.87
CA HIS A 104 5.56 -7.63 8.22
C HIS A 104 6.51 -8.67 7.59
N PRO A 105 7.48 -8.25 6.74
CA PRO A 105 8.35 -9.18 6.01
C PRO A 105 9.42 -9.87 6.88
N GLY A 106 9.56 -9.45 8.14
CA GLY A 106 10.62 -9.84 9.06
C GLY A 106 11.73 -8.78 9.14
N ASP A 107 12.40 -8.67 10.28
CA ASP A 107 13.39 -7.60 10.54
C ASP A 107 14.56 -7.66 9.55
N GLU A 108 15.02 -8.86 9.21
CA GLU A 108 16.08 -9.07 8.22
C GLU A 108 15.67 -8.53 6.86
N ALA A 109 14.53 -8.95 6.33
CA ALA A 109 14.02 -8.47 5.05
C ALA A 109 13.75 -6.96 5.06
N LEU A 110 13.26 -6.43 6.17
CA LEU A 110 12.99 -5.01 6.35
C LEU A 110 14.27 -4.15 6.26
N SER A 111 15.41 -4.68 6.72
CA SER A 111 16.72 -4.03 6.62
C SER A 111 17.22 -3.91 5.18
N TYR A 112 16.81 -4.82 4.30
CA TYR A 112 17.10 -4.77 2.86
C TYR A 112 16.14 -3.86 2.07
N MET A 113 15.07 -3.37 2.71
CA MET A 113 14.06 -2.50 2.10
C MET A 113 14.19 -1.01 2.48
N SER A 114 15.15 -0.68 3.36
CA SER A 114 15.44 0.70 3.81
C SER A 114 16.27 1.48 2.81
#